data_AF-A0A1E5NY67-F1
#
_entry.id   AF-A0A1E5NY67-F1
#
_cell.length_a   1.000
_cell.length_b   1.000
_cell.length_c   1.000
_cell.angle_alpha   90.00
_cell.angle_beta   90.00
_cell.angle_gamma   90.00
#
_symmetry.space_group_name_H-M   'P 1'
#
loop_
_entity.id
_entity.type
_entity.pdbx_description
1 polymer ?
#
loop_
_entity_poly.entity_id
_entity_poly.type
_entity_poly.pdbx_seq_one_letter_code
_entity_poly.pdbx_strand_id
1 'polypeptide(L)' 'MYCDMTTTPSGGRTTSQERVGEILGRYGEDSVVGRFIRRAAPAIHGSVERVRAAAVEAGVVL' A
#
# COMPACT_ATOMS: atom_id res chain seq x y z
N MET A 1 -5.93 -15.41 3.56
CA MET A 1 -6.20 -13.99 3.85
C MET A 1 -5.33 -13.17 2.90
N TYR A 2 -5.93 -12.50 1.92
CA TYR A 2 -5.18 -11.67 0.96
C TYR A 2 -5.24 -10.21 1.42
N CYS A 3 -4.11 -9.52 1.40
CA CYS A 3 -4.01 -8.10 1.71
C CYS A 3 -3.16 -7.42 0.64
N ASP A 4 -3.39 -6.12 0.44
CA ASP A 4 -2.68 -5.32 -0.56
C ASP A 4 -2.30 -3.95 0.02
N MET A 5 -2.09 -2.95 -0.84
CA MET A 5 -1.73 -1.58 -0.45
C MET A 5 -2.92 -0.69 -0.06
N THR A 6 -4.13 -1.24 -0.07
CA THR A 6 -5.41 -0.57 0.26
C THR A 6 -6.29 -1.38 1.23
N THR A 7 -5.94 -2.63 1.49
CA THR A 7 -6.65 -3.55 2.37
C THR A 7 -5.69 -4.19 3.38
N THR A 8 -6.02 -4.14 4.67
CA THR A 8 -5.25 -4.75 5.76
C THR A 8 -5.36 -6.28 5.73
N PRO A 9 -4.51 -7.02 6.47
CA PRO A 9 -4.67 -8.45 6.64
C PRO A 9 -6.06 -8.78 7.15
N SER A 10 -6.57 -8.05 8.15
CA SER A 10 -7.92 -8.22 8.68
C SER A 10 -9.07 -7.87 7.72
N GLY A 11 -8.78 -7.46 6.48
CA GLY A 11 -9.78 -7.08 5.48
C GLY A 11 -10.32 -5.66 5.63
N GLY A 12 -9.77 -4.87 6.56
CA GLY A 12 -10.12 -3.46 6.74
C GLY A 12 -9.52 -2.59 5.64
N ARG A 13 -10.14 -1.44 5.38
CA ARG A 13 -9.61 -0.42 4.48
C ARG A 13 -8.39 0.26 5.12
N THR A 14 -7.42 0.62 4.30
CA THR A 14 -6.24 1.41 4.70
C THR A 14 -5.74 2.24 3.53
N THR A 15 -4.82 3.16 3.80
CA THR A 15 -4.07 3.88 2.78
C THR A 15 -2.74 3.20 2.50
N SER A 16 -2.18 3.47 1.31
CA SER A 16 -0.85 2.96 0.95
C SER A 16 0.26 3.49 1.87
N GLN A 17 0.09 4.67 2.43
CA GLN A 17 0.99 5.32 3.37
C GLN A 17 1.00 4.60 4.72
N GLU A 18 -0.18 4.39 5.30
CA GLU A 18 -0.34 3.62 6.53
C GLU A 18 0.20 2.20 6.36
N ARG A 19 -0.09 1.57 5.20
CA ARG A 19 0.38 0.22 4.93
C ARG A 19 1.90 0.13 4.82
N VAL A 20 2.56 1.09 4.16
CA VAL A 20 4.03 1.17 4.13
C VAL A 20 4.59 1.35 5.55
N GLY A 21 3.98 2.23 6.35
CA GLY A 21 4.37 2.44 7.75
C GLY A 21 4.23 1.17 8.60
N GLU A 22 3.12 0.45 8.45
CA GLU A 22 2.87 -0.82 9.15
C GLU A 22 3.86 -1.92 8.73
N ILE A 23 4.19 -2.01 7.43
CA ILE A 23 5.21 -2.94 6.94
C ILE A 23 6.58 -2.58 7.55
N LEU A 24 6.95 -1.30 7.59
CA LEU A 24 8.20 -0.86 8.21
C LEU A 24 8.25 -1.15 9.70
N GLY A 25 7.16 -0.89 10.44
CA GLY A 25 7.08 -1.19 11.86
C GLY A 25 7.21 -2.68 12.17
N ARG A 26 6.68 -3.56 11.30
CA ARG A 26 6.73 -5.02 11.49
C ARG A 26 8.09 -5.65 11.17
N TYR A 27 8.75 -5.19 10.11
CA TYR A 27 10.00 -5.81 9.65
C TYR A 27 11.26 -5.04 10.06
N GLY A 28 11.13 -3.79 10.49
CA GLY A 28 12.25 -2.90 10.79
C GLY A 28 12.92 -2.32 9.53
N GLU A 29 13.48 -1.12 9.66
CA GLU A 29 14.02 -0.35 8.54
C GLU A 29 15.23 -0.99 7.83
N ASP A 30 16.02 -1.74 8.59
CA ASP A 30 17.25 -2.39 8.13
C ASP A 30 17.03 -3.84 7.67
N SER A 31 15.80 -4.33 7.69
CA SER A 31 15.50 -5.59 7.04
C SER A 31 15.55 -5.45 5.51
N VAL A 32 15.66 -6.57 4.80
CA VAL A 32 15.53 -6.59 3.34
C VAL A 32 14.18 -5.99 2.92
N VAL A 33 13.10 -6.31 3.66
CA VAL A 33 11.76 -5.76 3.42
C VAL A 33 11.72 -4.25 3.66
N GLY A 34 12.28 -3.78 4.77
CA GLY A 34 12.32 -2.36 5.15
C GLY A 34 13.10 -1.50 4.16
N ARG A 35 14.26 -1.99 3.69
CA ARG A 35 15.04 -1.29 2.65
C ARG A 35 14.28 -1.24 1.32
N PHE A 36 13.68 -2.35 0.90
CA PHE A 36 12.92 -2.39 -0.35
C PHE A 36 11.69 -1.48 -0.30
N ILE A 37 10.86 -1.60 0.74
CA ILE A 37 9.59 -0.87 0.81
C ILE A 37 9.80 0.65 0.88
N ARG A 38 10.86 1.12 1.57
CA ARG A 38 11.22 2.56 1.56
C ARG A 38 11.57 3.06 0.17
N ARG A 39 12.37 2.29 -0.58
CA ARG A 39 12.75 2.65 -1.95
C ARG A 39 11.56 2.57 -2.91
N ALA A 40 10.67 1.61 -2.71
CA ALA A 40 9.49 1.41 -3.55
C ALA A 40 8.33 2.36 -3.21
N ALA A 41 8.31 2.99 -2.03
CA ALA A 41 7.18 3.76 -1.53
C ALA A 41 6.62 4.79 -2.54
N PRO A 42 7.43 5.63 -3.22
CA PRO A 42 6.90 6.57 -4.21
C PRO A 42 6.18 5.88 -5.38
N ALA A 43 6.73 4.76 -5.87
CA ALA A 43 6.12 3.99 -6.95
C ALA A 43 4.83 3.28 -6.50
N ILE A 44 4.78 2.83 -5.26
CA ILE A 44 3.60 2.22 -4.66
C ILE A 44 2.47 3.25 -4.54
N HIS A 45 2.73 4.40 -3.93
CA HIS A 45 1.74 5.47 -3.80
C HIS A 45 1.21 5.92 -5.16
N GLY A 46 2.11 6.17 -6.12
CA GLY A 46 1.70 6.54 -7.47
C GLY A 46 0.87 5.45 -8.17
N SER A 47 1.13 4.17 -7.91
CA SER A 47 0.35 3.08 -8.50
C SER A 47 -1.05 2.98 -7.90
N VAL A 48 -1.18 3.16 -6.59
CA VAL A 48 -2.49 3.19 -5.92
C VAL A 48 -3.32 4.36 -6.44
N GLU A 49 -2.75 5.55 -6.54
CA GLU A 49 -3.48 6.73 -7.06
C GLU A 49 -3.94 6.54 -8.51
N ARG A 50 -3.10 5.97 -9.39
CA ARG A 50 -3.50 5.68 -10.78
C ARG A 50 -4.68 4.72 -10.86
N VAL A 51 -4.64 3.64 -10.08
CA VAL A 51 -5.73 2.65 -10.06
C VAL A 51 -6.99 3.25 -9.46
N ARG A 52 -6.86 4.06 -8.41
CA ARG A 52 -7.99 4.78 -7.80
C ARG A 52 -8.63 5.75 -8.78
N ALA A 53 -7.85 6.53 -9.53
CA ALA A 53 -8.35 7.43 -10.55
C ALA A 53 -9.11 6.66 -11.65
N ALA A 54 -8.51 5.59 -12.18
CA ALA A 54 -9.14 4.76 -13.21
C ALA A 54 -10.44 4.12 -12.72
N ALA A 55 -10.51 3.70 -11.45
CA ALA A 55 -11.73 3.16 -10.87
C ALA A 55 -12.84 4.20 -10.77
N VAL A 56 -12.51 5.43 -10.36
CA VAL A 56 -13.47 6.55 -10.34
C VAL A 56 -14.00 6.84 -11.74
N GLU A 57 -13.13 6.88 -12.75
CA GLU A 57 -13.53 7.05 -14.16
C GLU A 57 -14.45 5.92 -14.64
N ALA A 58 -14.20 4.69 -14.19
CA ALA A 58 -15.02 3.53 -14.51
C ALA A 58 -16.32 3.43 -13.67
N GLY A 59 -16.57 4.35 -12.73
CA GLY A 59 -17.73 4.28 -11.83
C GLY A 59 -17.63 3.18 -10.77
N VAL A 60 -16.42 2.68 -10.50
CA VAL A 60 -16.14 1.65 -9.48
C VAL A 60 -15.62 2.33 -8.21
N VAL A 61 -16.22 2.00 -7.06
CA VAL A 61 -15.72 2.45 -5.76
C VAL A 61 -14.67 1.45 -5.28
N LEU A 62 -13.42 1.91 -5.16
CA LEU A 62 -12.35 1.15 -4.52
C LEU A 62 -12.32 1.43 -3.03
#